data_AF-A0A160VWF5-F1
#
_entry.id   AF-A0A160VWF5-F1
#
_cell.length_a   1.000
_cell.length_b   1.000
_cell.length_c   1.000
_cell.angle_alpha   90.00
_cell.angle_beta   90.00
_cell.angle_gamma   90.00
#
_symmetry.space_group_name_H-M   'P 1'
#
loop_
_entity.id
_entity.type
_entity.pdbx_description
1 polymer ?
#
loop_
_entity_poly.entity_id
_entity_poly.type
_entity_poly.pdbx_seq_one_letter_code
_entity_poly.pdbx_strand_id
1 'polypeptide(L)'
;MEKPNVEILEAVLREGLYWAYLGRPKEVMPFLRGKLKVIANGSFEVVDEVLRELEQFYEEVSRMDRITQKEFRRLRIYRDMLFNALGV
;
A
#
# COMPACT_ATOMS: atom_id res chain seq x y z
N MET A 1 22.42 3.06 -1.80
CA MET A 1 21.64 3.85 -0.83
C MET A 1 20.21 3.86 -1.35
N GLU A 2 19.27 3.24 -0.63
CA GLU A 2 17.86 3.35 -0.98
C GLU A 2 17.42 4.81 -0.81
N LYS A 3 16.53 5.29 -1.69
CA LYS A 3 16.02 6.66 -1.60
C LYS A 3 15.16 6.75 -0.33
N PRO A 4 15.28 7.79 0.51
CA PRO A 4 14.49 7.93 1.75
C PRO A 4 12.98 7.73 1.58
N ASN A 5 12.43 8.06 0.41
CA ASN A 5 11.01 7.90 0.09
C ASN A 5 10.57 6.44 -0.07
N VAL A 6 11.49 5.53 -0.41
CA VAL A 6 11.25 4.09 -0.63
C VAL A 6 11.02 3.38 0.70
N GLU A 7 11.93 3.58 1.67
CA GLU A 7 11.83 2.99 3.01
C GLU A 7 10.57 3.47 3.74
N ILE A 8 10.22 4.75 3.59
CA ILE A 8 9.00 5.32 4.17
C ILE A 8 7.75 4.67 3.57
N LEU A 9 7.67 4.49 2.24
CA LEU A 9 6.50 3.85 1.63
C LEU A 9 6.35 2.40 2.11
N GLU A 10 7.46 1.65 2.18
CA GLU A 10 7.41 0.27 2.67
C GLU A 10 6.91 0.20 4.13
N ALA A 11 7.39 1.10 4.99
CA ALA A 11 6.93 1.17 6.38
C ALA A 11 5.42 1.45 6.46
N VAL A 12 4.93 2.42 5.67
CA VAL A 12 3.50 2.78 5.64
C VAL A 12 2.65 1.63 5.10
N LEU A 13 3.10 0.92 4.08
CA LEU A 13 2.39 -0.25 3.55
C LEU A 13 2.34 -1.39 4.59
N ARG A 14 3.43 -1.64 5.31
CA ARG A 14 3.47 -2.65 6.38
C ARG A 14 2.55 -2.28 7.54
N GLU A 15 2.57 -1.02 7.95
CA GLU A 15 1.63 -0.53 8.96
C GLU A 15 0.18 -0.71 8.47
N GLY A 16 -0.10 -0.33 7.23
CA GLY A 16 -1.40 -0.55 6.60
C GLY A 16 -1.89 -2.00 6.65
N LEU A 17 -1.00 -2.96 6.41
CA LEU A 17 -1.31 -4.40 6.53
C LEU A 17 -1.73 -4.78 7.96
N TYR A 18 -1.05 -4.24 8.98
CA TYR A 18 -1.42 -4.51 10.38
C TYR A 18 -2.75 -3.85 10.76
N TRP A 19 -2.99 -2.61 10.34
CA TRP A 19 -4.28 -1.95 10.56
C TRP A 19 -5.43 -2.68 9.88
N ALA A 20 -5.22 -3.15 8.65
CA ALA A 20 -6.18 -3.99 7.94
C ALA A 20 -6.51 -5.25 8.74
N TYR A 21 -5.50 -5.96 9.24
CA TYR A 21 -5.68 -7.16 10.07
C TYR A 21 -6.42 -6.88 11.39
N LEU A 22 -6.28 -5.68 11.94
CA LEU A 22 -7.07 -5.22 13.10
C LEU A 22 -8.51 -4.78 12.74
N GLY A 23 -8.97 -5.07 11.52
CA GLY A 23 -10.33 -4.77 11.06
C GLY A 23 -10.53 -3.33 10.58
N ARG A 24 -9.45 -2.59 10.32
CA ARG A 24 -9.51 -1.15 9.98
C ARG A 24 -8.93 -0.80 8.59
N PRO A 25 -9.23 -1.55 7.52
CA PRO A 25 -8.63 -1.30 6.20
C PRO A 25 -8.97 0.09 5.64
N LYS A 26 -10.17 0.62 5.95
CA LYS A 26 -10.66 1.91 5.46
C LYS A 26 -10.03 3.14 6.13
N GLU A 27 -9.36 2.96 7.27
CA GLU A 27 -8.64 4.06 7.93
C GLU A 27 -7.30 4.35 7.22
N VAL A 28 -6.71 3.33 6.58
CA VAL A 28 -5.39 3.40 5.93
C VAL A 28 -5.48 4.03 4.55
N MET A 29 -6.49 3.66 3.76
CA MET A 29 -6.56 4.01 2.34
C MET A 29 -6.66 5.52 2.05
N PRO A 30 -7.46 6.32 2.79
CA PRO A 30 -7.51 7.77 2.58
C PRO A 30 -6.16 8.46 2.78
N PHE A 31 -5.40 8.03 3.80
CA PHE A 31 -4.07 8.54 4.07
C PHE A 31 -3.11 8.22 2.92
N LEU A 32 -3.05 6.95 2.48
CA LEU A 32 -2.22 6.51 1.36
C LEU A 32 -2.54 7.26 0.07
N ARG A 33 -3.82 7.34 -0.31
CA ARG A 33 -4.27 8.09 -1.49
C ARG A 33 -3.84 9.55 -1.42
N GLY A 34 -4.05 10.22 -0.28
CA GLY A 34 -3.67 11.62 -0.09
C GLY A 34 -2.17 11.84 -0.24
N LYS A 35 -1.34 10.99 0.39
CA LYS A 35 0.12 11.10 0.32
C LYS A 35 0.64 10.84 -1.09
N LEU A 36 0.21 9.76 -1.73
CA LEU A 36 0.71 9.39 -3.05
C LEU A 36 0.21 10.33 -4.15
N LYS A 37 -0.97 10.94 -4.00
CA LYS A 37 -1.47 11.96 -4.92
C LYS A 37 -0.55 13.18 -5.00
N VAL A 38 0.04 13.59 -3.88
CA VAL A 38 1.03 14.70 -3.84
C VAL A 38 2.32 14.31 -4.56
N ILE A 39 2.72 13.04 -4.50
CA ILE A 39 3.97 12.54 -5.11
C ILE A 39 3.79 12.28 -6.61
N ALA A 40 2.62 11.80 -7.04
CA ALA A 40 2.38 11.33 -8.41
C ALA A 40 2.37 12.43 -9.49
N ASN A 41 2.44 13.71 -9.12
CA ASN A 41 2.65 14.88 -10.01
C ASN A 41 1.95 14.80 -11.40
N GLY A 42 0.67 14.39 -11.43
CA GLY A 42 -0.14 14.30 -12.64
C GLY A 42 -0.36 12.88 -13.20
N SER A 43 0.41 11.88 -12.77
CA SER A 43 0.27 10.47 -13.18
C SER A 43 -0.49 9.61 -12.16
N PHE A 44 -1.50 10.19 -11.48
CA PHE A 44 -2.17 9.54 -10.36
C PHE A 44 -3.13 8.41 -10.77
N GLU A 45 -3.54 8.32 -12.04
CA GLU A 45 -4.47 7.26 -12.49
C GLU A 45 -3.89 5.86 -12.27
N VAL A 46 -2.65 5.62 -12.72
CA VAL A 46 -1.97 4.33 -12.53
C VAL A 46 -1.75 4.04 -11.04
N VAL A 47 -1.43 5.07 -10.25
CA VAL A 47 -1.28 4.93 -8.79
C VAL A 47 -2.62 4.57 -8.15
N ASP A 48 -3.73 5.19 -8.55
CA ASP A 48 -5.06 4.91 -7.99
C ASP A 48 -5.53 3.50 -8.32
N GLU A 49 -5.20 2.96 -9.50
CA GLU A 49 -5.47 1.56 -9.86
C GLU A 49 -4.79 0.60 -8.88
N VAL A 50 -3.48 0.78 -8.64
CA VAL A 50 -2.74 -0.04 -7.67
C VAL A 50 -3.32 0.11 -6.26
N LEU A 51 -3.73 1.33 -5.88
CA LEU A 51 -4.35 1.58 -4.57
C LEU A 51 -5.73 0.92 -4.42
N ARG A 52 -6.51 0.77 -5.50
CA ARG A 52 -7.78 0.03 -5.46
C ARG A 52 -7.55 -1.47 -5.24
N GLU A 53 -6.54 -2.04 -5.89
CA GLU A 53 -6.18 -3.44 -5.64
C GLU A 53 -5.62 -3.65 -4.23
N LEU A 54 -4.81 -2.71 -3.73
CA LEU A 54 -4.31 -2.72 -2.36
C LEU A 54 -5.46 -2.64 -1.34
N GLU A 55 -6.48 -1.82 -1.59
CA GLU A 55 -7.68 -1.72 -0.76
C GLU A 55 -8.42 -3.05 -0.69
N GLN A 56 -8.63 -3.73 -1.82
CA GLN A 56 -9.24 -5.06 -1.85
C GLN A 56 -8.40 -6.08 -1.07
N PHE A 57 -7.08 -6.06 -1.21
CA PHE A 57 -6.20 -6.91 -0.43
C PHE A 57 -6.30 -6.64 1.07
N TYR A 58 -6.37 -5.37 1.50
CA TYR A 58 -6.58 -5.04 2.90
C TYR A 58 -7.97 -5.47 3.41
N GLU A 59 -9.01 -5.39 2.58
CA GLU A 59 -10.32 -5.95 2.92
C GLU A 59 -10.27 -7.48 3.11
N GLU A 60 -9.52 -8.20 2.28
CA GLU A 60 -9.27 -9.64 2.47
C GLU A 60 -8.56 -9.91 3.80
N VAL A 61 -7.48 -9.17 4.08
CA VAL A 61 -6.68 -9.32 5.31
C VAL A 61 -7.52 -9.05 6.56
N SER A 62 -8.48 -8.11 6.48
CA SER A 62 -9.37 -7.79 7.61
C SER A 62 -10.28 -8.94 8.05
N ARG A 63 -10.40 -10.00 7.24
CA ARG A 63 -11.19 -11.20 7.52
C ARG A 63 -10.33 -12.41 7.91
N MET A 64 -9.02 -12.24 8.02
CA MET A 64 -8.09 -13.33 8.30
C MET A 64 -7.84 -13.49 9.80
N ASP A 65 -7.73 -14.74 10.26
CA ASP A 65 -7.36 -15.06 11.65
C ASP A 65 -5.85 -14.86 11.93
N ARG A 66 -5.02 -14.77 10.87
CA ARG A 66 -3.58 -14.51 10.98
C ARG A 66 -2.99 -13.98 9.67
N ILE A 67 -1.98 -13.11 9.78
CA ILE A 67 -1.08 -12.76 8.67
C ILE A 67 0.05 -13.77 8.59
N THR A 68 0.41 -14.20 7.37
CA THR A 68 1.54 -15.08 7.10
C THR A 68 2.55 -14.44 6.14
N GLN A 69 3.62 -15.16 5.82
CA GLN A 69 4.58 -14.74 4.80
C GLN A 69 3.95 -14.57 3.40
N LYS A 70 2.77 -15.16 3.13
CA LYS A 70 2.06 -14.97 1.85
C LYS A 70 1.62 -13.52 1.68
N GLU A 71 1.06 -12.92 2.73
CA GLU A 71 0.54 -11.56 2.73
C GLU A 71 1.69 -10.54 2.61
N PHE A 72 2.81 -10.77 3.30
CA PHE A 72 4.01 -9.96 3.13
C PHE A 72 4.63 -10.06 1.73
N ARG A 73 4.44 -11.18 1.01
CA ARG A 73 4.86 -11.29 -0.39
C ARG A 73 3.92 -10.51 -1.31
N ARG A 74 2.60 -10.59 -1.11
CA ARG A 74 1.63 -9.77 -1.86
C ARG A 74 1.85 -8.28 -1.63
N LEU A 75 2.10 -7.87 -0.39
CA LEU A 75 2.41 -6.47 -0.06
C LEU A 75 3.64 -5.94 -0.81
N ARG A 76 4.68 -6.78 -0.95
CA ARG A 76 5.88 -6.43 -1.74
C ARG A 76 5.55 -6.21 -3.22
N ILE A 77 4.64 -7.00 -3.80
CA ILE A 77 4.20 -6.80 -5.18
C ILE A 77 3.51 -5.44 -5.33
N TYR A 78 2.59 -5.08 -4.43
CA TYR A 78 1.94 -3.75 -4.46
C TYR A 78 2.95 -2.61 -4.29
N ARG A 79 3.92 -2.76 -3.39
CA ARG A 79 5.01 -1.80 -3.22
C ARG A 79 5.77 -1.58 -4.54
N ASP A 80 6.15 -2.66 -5.22
CA ASP A 80 6.91 -2.58 -6.47
C ASP A 80 6.07 -1.96 -7.60
N MET A 81 4.77 -2.28 -7.66
CA MET A 81 3.82 -1.63 -8.58
C MET A 81 3.70 -0.12 -8.32
N LEU A 82 3.61 0.29 -7.05
CA LEU A 82 3.56 1.70 -6.67
C LEU A 82 4.86 2.43 -7.02
N PHE A 83 6.03 1.82 -6.81
CA PHE A 83 7.30 2.43 -7.21
C PHE A 83 7.41 2.61 -8.72
N ASN A 84 7.03 1.58 -9.48
CA ASN A 84 6.98 1.69 -10.94
C ASN A 84 6.03 2.79 -11.40
N ALA A 85 4.84 2.90 -10.79
CA ALA A 85 3.86 3.93 -11.12
C ALA A 85 4.32 5.35 -10.75
N LEU A 86 5.14 5.49 -9.71
CA LEU A 86 5.71 6.77 -9.26
C LEU A 86 7.03 7.12 -9.98
N GLY A 87 7.59 6.21 -10.78
CA GLY A 87 8.86 6.40 -11.48
C GLY A 87 10.08 6.53 -10.56
N VAL A 88 10.06 5.85 -9.39
CA VAL A 88 11.10 5.96 -8.36
C VAL A 88 12.00 4.75 -8.24
#